data_AF-A0A537TW40-F1
#
_entry.id   AF-A0A537TW40-F1
#
_cell.length_a   1.000
_cell.length_b   1.000
_cell.length_c   1.000
_cell.angle_alpha   90.00
_cell.angle_beta   90.00
_cell.angle_gamma   90.00
#
_symmetry.space_group_name_H-M   'P 1'
#
loop_
_entity.id
_entity.type
_entity.pdbx_description
1 polymer ?
#
loop_
_entity_poly.entity_id
_entity_poly.type
_entity_poly.pdbx_seq_one_letter_code
_entity_poly.pdbx_strand_id
1 'polypeptide(L)'
;MSSGTPGLADVDAALAQGAPLPRSNGELVFEEPWQGRALGMAVVALERAGIPWTAFSRRLAEAVGRRGYNPDESAAAAYYAAWLDALESTVDEAGILRGAGLGREPSAPPSSPGGER
;
A
#
# COMPACT_ATOMS: atom_id res chain seq x y z
N MET A 1 -15.87 -22.75 -7.31
CA MET A 1 -14.94 -22.44 -6.21
C MET A 1 -15.01 -20.93 -6.04
N SER A 2 -15.68 -20.43 -4.99
CA SER A 2 -15.91 -19.00 -4.82
C SER A 2 -14.58 -18.29 -4.60
N SER A 3 -14.12 -17.53 -5.60
CA SER A 3 -13.19 -16.43 -5.36
C SER A 3 -13.99 -15.31 -4.69
N GLY A 4 -14.30 -15.49 -3.41
CA GLY A 4 -14.85 -14.42 -2.59
C GLY A 4 -13.76 -13.38 -2.41
N THR A 5 -14.06 -12.13 -2.75
CA THR A 5 -13.25 -10.97 -2.39
C THR A 5 -12.90 -11.08 -0.90
N PRO A 6 -11.62 -11.17 -0.50
CA PRO A 6 -11.28 -11.07 0.91
C PRO A 6 -11.83 -9.74 1.42
N GLY A 7 -12.79 -9.83 2.34
CA GLY A 7 -13.34 -8.64 2.98
C GLY A 7 -12.28 -7.99 3.85
N LEU A 8 -12.54 -6.76 4.30
CA LEU A 8 -11.69 -6.10 5.30
C LEU A 8 -11.46 -6.98 6.54
N ALA A 9 -12.40 -7.85 6.89
CA ALA A 9 -12.27 -8.84 7.95
C ALA A 9 -11.20 -9.91 7.69
N ASP A 10 -11.03 -10.37 6.45
CA ASP A 10 -9.99 -11.35 6.09
C ASP A 10 -8.60 -10.71 6.12
N VAL A 11 -8.50 -9.46 5.65
CA VAL A 11 -7.29 -8.64 5.76
C VAL A 11 -6.90 -8.49 7.23
N ASP A 12 -7.88 -8.15 8.07
CA ASP A 12 -7.66 -7.96 9.49
C ASP A 12 -7.21 -9.25 10.19
N ALA A 13 -7.88 -10.37 9.92
CA ALA A 13 -7.51 -11.67 10.46
C ALA A 13 -6.10 -12.10 10.05
N ALA A 14 -5.69 -11.82 8.81
CA ALA A 14 -4.35 -12.14 8.31
C ALA A 14 -3.25 -11.28 8.95
N LEU A 15 -3.59 -10.08 9.43
CA LEU A 15 -2.67 -9.11 10.02
C LEU A 15 -2.61 -9.16 11.54
N ALA A 16 -3.64 -9.69 12.18
CA ALA A 16 -3.80 -9.73 13.64
C ALA A 16 -2.59 -10.31 14.39
N GLN A 17 -1.84 -11.22 13.77
CA GLN A 17 -0.73 -11.92 14.42
C GLN A 17 0.61 -11.14 14.42
N GLY A 18 0.76 -10.08 13.62
CA GLY A 18 2.06 -9.42 13.48
C GLY A 18 2.03 -7.91 13.26
N ALA A 19 1.04 -7.41 12.52
CA ALA A 19 0.96 -5.99 12.18
C ALA A 19 -0.52 -5.59 12.03
N PRO A 20 -1.31 -5.61 13.13
CA PRO A 20 -2.75 -5.33 13.08
C PRO A 20 -3.03 -3.94 12.53
N LEU A 21 -4.18 -3.78 11.86
CA LEU A 21 -4.61 -2.49 11.32
C LEU A 21 -4.80 -1.46 12.45
N PRO A 22 -4.33 -0.20 12.28
CA PRO A 22 -4.54 0.88 13.24
C PRO A 22 -6.04 1.13 13.50
N ARG A 23 -6.44 1.07 14.77
CA ARG A 23 -7.83 1.31 15.18
C ARG A 23 -7.92 2.28 16.33
N SER A 24 -9.03 3.00 16.38
CA SER A 24 -9.48 3.76 17.54
C SER A 24 -10.93 3.42 17.83
N ASN A 25 -11.21 3.00 19.06
CA ASN A 25 -12.55 2.59 19.51
C ASN A 25 -13.24 1.53 18.61
N GLY A 26 -12.46 0.62 18.02
CA GLY A 26 -12.95 -0.45 17.15
C GLY A 26 -13.05 -0.12 15.66
N GLU A 27 -12.98 1.17 15.30
CA GLU A 27 -13.03 1.64 13.92
C GLU A 27 -11.63 1.77 13.31
N LEU A 28 -11.54 1.52 12.00
CA LEU A 28 -10.31 1.70 11.23
C LEU A 28 -10.00 3.20 11.12
N VAL A 29 -8.79 3.59 11.51
CA VAL A 29 -8.39 5.00 11.53
C VAL A 29 -7.41 5.28 10.40
N PHE A 30 -7.75 6.31 9.63
CA PHE A 30 -6.84 6.97 8.71
C PHE A 30 -6.69 8.41 9.16
N GLU A 31 -5.48 8.82 9.49
CA GLU A 31 -5.13 10.21 9.79
C GLU A 31 -5.09 11.05 8.52
N GLU A 32 -4.67 10.43 7.41
CA GLU A 32 -4.49 11.11 6.13
C GLU A 32 -5.18 10.37 4.97
N PRO A 33 -5.69 11.08 3.94
CA PRO A 33 -6.41 10.46 2.83
C PRO A 33 -5.62 9.41 2.04
N TRP A 34 -4.28 9.51 2.02
CA TRP A 34 -3.42 8.55 1.33
C TRP A 34 -3.38 7.18 2.02
N GLN A 35 -3.63 7.12 3.33
CA GLN A 35 -3.57 5.88 4.11
C GLN A 35 -4.70 4.92 3.72
N GLY A 36 -5.91 5.45 3.55
CA GLY A 36 -7.04 4.66 3.02
C GLY A 36 -6.81 4.19 1.58
N ARG A 37 -6.17 5.03 0.75
CA ARG A 37 -5.79 4.64 -0.62
C ARG A 37 -4.73 3.54 -0.62
N ALA A 38 -3.73 3.61 0.26
CA ALA A 38 -2.69 2.59 0.39
C ALA A 38 -3.29 1.21 0.75
N LEU A 39 -4.24 1.19 1.70
CA LEU A 39 -4.97 -0.03 2.04
C LEU A 39 -5.73 -0.58 0.83
N GLY A 40 -6.54 0.26 0.18
CA GLY A 40 -7.33 -0.15 -0.99
C GLY A 40 -6.47 -0.66 -2.15
N MET A 41 -5.34 -0.02 -2.42
CA MET A 41 -4.39 -0.45 -3.45
C MET A 41 -3.79 -1.82 -3.13
N ALA A 42 -3.39 -2.05 -1.88
CA ALA A 42 -2.85 -3.34 -1.47
C ALA A 42 -3.88 -4.47 -1.61
N VAL A 43 -5.12 -4.21 -1.20
CA VAL A 43 -6.22 -5.18 -1.35
C VAL A 43 -6.38 -5.58 -2.81
N VAL A 44 -6.55 -4.60 -3.70
CA VAL A 44 -6.75 -4.89 -5.12
C VAL A 44 -5.51 -5.54 -5.74
N ALA A 45 -4.30 -5.08 -5.41
CA ALA A 45 -3.07 -5.61 -5.99
C ALA A 45 -2.82 -7.07 -5.61
N LEU A 46 -2.94 -7.41 -4.32
CA LEU A 46 -2.69 -8.77 -3.84
C LEU A 46 -3.75 -9.75 -4.34
N GLU A 47 -5.02 -9.33 -4.39
CA GLU A 47 -6.09 -10.12 -4.99
C GLU A 47 -5.84 -10.41 -6.47
N ARG A 48 -5.56 -9.37 -7.26
CA ARG A 48 -5.31 -9.51 -8.71
C ARG A 48 -4.08 -10.35 -9.01
N ALA A 49 -3.11 -10.32 -8.11
CA ALA A 49 -1.90 -11.12 -8.15
C ALA A 49 -2.10 -12.58 -7.68
N GLY A 50 -3.21 -12.89 -7.00
CA GLY A 50 -3.39 -14.17 -6.31
C GLY A 50 -2.40 -14.40 -5.17
N ILE A 51 -1.87 -13.33 -4.57
CA ILE A 51 -0.88 -13.42 -3.49
C ILE A 51 -1.61 -13.62 -2.16
N PRO A 52 -1.22 -14.62 -1.35
CA PRO A 52 -1.85 -14.84 -0.06
C PRO A 52 -1.50 -13.70 0.91
N TRP A 53 -2.51 -13.22 1.64
CA TRP A 53 -2.36 -12.17 2.64
C TRP A 53 -1.32 -12.49 3.73
N THR A 54 -1.14 -13.76 4.07
CA THR A 54 -0.11 -14.21 5.02
C THR A 54 1.31 -13.97 4.53
N ALA A 55 1.55 -13.99 3.22
CA ALA A 55 2.85 -13.66 2.65
C ALA A 55 3.12 -12.15 2.68
N PHE A 56 2.07 -11.33 2.53
CA PHE A 56 2.16 -9.88 2.70
C PHE A 56 2.34 -9.50 4.17
N SER A 57 1.59 -10.09 5.10
CA SER A 57 1.65 -9.74 6.53
C SER A 57 3.04 -9.99 7.13
N ARG A 58 3.73 -11.05 6.71
CA ARG A 58 5.13 -11.29 7.09
C ARG A 58 6.06 -10.16 6.61
N ARG A 59 5.94 -9.75 5.35
CA ARG A 59 6.76 -8.66 4.80
C ARG A 59 6.44 -7.32 5.46
N LEU A 60 5.18 -7.11 5.82
CA LEU A 60 4.76 -5.94 6.57
C LEU A 60 5.41 -5.90 7.96
N ALA A 61 5.38 -7.00 8.71
CA ALA A 61 6.03 -7.08 10.02
C ALA A 61 7.54 -6.77 9.91
N GLU A 62 8.21 -7.29 8.87
CA GLU A 62 9.61 -6.96 8.59
C GLU A 62 9.80 -5.48 8.23
N ALA A 63 8.94 -4.90 7.40
CA ALA A 63 9.02 -3.48 7.00
C ALA A 63 8.82 -2.53 8.19
N VAL A 64 7.84 -2.82 9.05
CA VAL A 64 7.61 -2.07 10.31
C VAL A 64 8.86 -2.16 11.21
N GLY A 65 9.43 -3.37 11.35
CA GLY A 65 10.65 -3.57 12.12
C GLY A 65 11.87 -2.81 11.56
N ARG A 66 11.97 -2.68 10.23
CA ARG A 66 13.07 -1.97 9.56
C ARG A 66 12.98 -0.45 9.68
N ARG A 67 11.78 0.14 9.59
CA ARG A 67 11.61 1.60 9.63
C ARG A 67 12.01 2.22 10.96
N GLY A 68 11.83 1.49 12.06
CA GLY A 68 12.15 1.99 13.39
C GLY A 68 11.24 3.15 13.82
N TYR A 69 11.64 3.86 14.89
CA TYR A 69 10.89 4.99 15.42
C TYR A 69 11.42 6.32 14.86
N ASN A 70 10.51 7.15 14.36
CA ASN A 70 10.79 8.53 13.95
C ASN A 70 9.92 9.49 14.80
N PRO A 71 10.52 10.41 15.58
CA PRO A 71 9.75 11.32 16.44
C PRO A 71 8.91 12.35 15.67
N ASP A 72 9.26 12.63 14.41
CA ASP A 72 8.54 13.58 13.56
C ASP A 72 7.40 12.94 12.75
N GLU A 73 7.20 11.62 12.88
CA GLU A 73 6.18 10.85 12.16
C GLU A 73 5.19 10.22 13.14
N SER A 74 3.90 10.27 12.83
CA SER A 74 2.90 9.58 13.63
C SER A 74 3.04 8.06 13.47
N ALA A 75 2.62 7.31 14.49
CA ALA A 75 2.64 5.85 14.43
C ALA A 75 1.79 5.30 13.25
N ALA A 76 0.68 5.95 12.92
CA ALA A 76 -0.14 5.56 11.79
C ALA A 76 0.52 5.88 10.44
N ALA A 77 1.15 7.05 10.30
CA ALA A 77 1.90 7.40 9.09
C ALA A 77 3.06 6.42 8.86
N ALA A 78 3.85 6.14 9.90
CA ALA A 78 4.95 5.17 9.84
C ALA A 78 4.45 3.77 9.45
N TYR A 79 3.32 3.34 10.00
CA TYR A 79 2.69 2.05 9.69
C TYR A 79 2.24 1.97 8.22
N TYR A 80 1.46 2.93 7.73
CA TYR A 80 0.97 2.90 6.35
C TYR A 80 2.08 3.13 5.32
N ALA A 81 3.18 3.75 5.72
CA ALA A 81 4.34 3.88 4.87
C ALA A 81 5.16 2.56 4.83
N ALA A 82 5.34 1.86 5.96
CA ALA A 82 5.85 0.48 5.99
C ALA A 82 4.97 -0.48 5.16
N TRP A 83 3.67 -0.24 5.16
CA TRP A 83 2.69 -0.97 4.35
C TRP A 83 2.96 -0.84 2.85
N LEU A 84 3.24 0.37 2.37
CA LEU A 84 3.61 0.60 0.97
C LEU A 84 4.94 -0.07 0.63
N ASP A 85 5.94 0.02 1.49
CA ASP A 85 7.25 -0.65 1.29
C ASP A 85 7.09 -2.18 1.17
N ALA A 86 6.23 -2.76 2.02
CA ALA A 86 5.92 -4.19 1.99
C ALA A 86 5.13 -4.56 0.73
N LEU A 87 4.22 -3.69 0.28
CA LEU A 87 3.43 -3.92 -0.93
C LEU A 87 4.33 -3.96 -2.16
N GLU A 88 5.17 -2.93 -2.32
CA GLU A 88 6.15 -2.83 -3.40
C GLU A 88 7.04 -4.07 -3.47
N SER A 89 7.63 -4.47 -2.34
CA SER A 89 8.46 -5.67 -2.26
C SER A 89 7.68 -6.93 -2.64
N THR A 90 6.42 -7.04 -2.21
CA THR A 90 5.57 -8.20 -2.49
C THR A 90 5.23 -8.31 -3.98
N VAL A 91 4.91 -7.19 -4.64
CA VAL A 91 4.54 -7.20 -6.06
C VAL A 91 5.76 -7.27 -6.99
N ASP A 92 6.92 -6.77 -6.56
CA ASP A 92 8.19 -6.95 -7.27
C ASP A 92 8.61 -8.42 -7.30
N GLU A 93 8.59 -9.09 -6.13
CA GLU A 93 8.91 -10.51 -6.02
C GLU A 93 7.95 -11.39 -6.82
N ALA A 94 6.69 -10.99 -6.95
CA ALA A 94 5.71 -11.66 -7.80
C ALA A 94 5.90 -11.38 -9.30
N GLY A 95 6.83 -10.51 -9.69
CA GLY A 95 7.13 -10.16 -11.08
C GLY A 95 6.12 -9.22 -11.74
N ILE A 96 5.20 -8.63 -10.96
CA ILE A 96 4.09 -7.83 -11.47
C ILE A 96 4.56 -6.47 -11.96
N LEU A 97 5.50 -5.86 -11.22
CA LEU A 97 6.11 -4.57 -11.62
C LEU A 97 6.92 -4.66 -12.91
N ARG A 98 7.39 -5.87 -13.27
CA ARG A 98 8.18 -6.10 -14.49
C ARG A 98 7.31 -6.29 -15.74
N GLY A 99 6.03 -6.65 -15.57
CA GLY A 99 5.03 -6.76 -16.64
C GLY A 99 4.24 -5.48 -16.91
N ALA A 100 4.20 -4.56 -15.93
CA ALA A 100 3.73 -3.19 -16.13
C ALA A 100 4.82 -2.38 -16.84
N GLY A 101 5.01 -2.66 -18.14
CA GLY A 101 5.76 -1.75 -19.01
C GLY A 101 5.19 -0.36 -18.82
N LEU A 102 5.94 0.51 -18.15
CA LEU A 102 5.58 1.91 -17.99
C LEU A 102 5.39 2.46 -19.38
N GLY A 103 4.12 2.57 -19.79
CA GLY A 103 3.69 3.43 -20.88
C GLY A 103 4.10 4.84 -20.47
N ARG A 104 5.35 5.19 -20.76
CA ARG A 104 5.77 6.56 -20.89
C ARG A 104 4.85 7.13 -21.96
N GLU A 105 3.92 8.00 -21.59
CA GLU A 105 3.48 9.04 -22.51
C GLU A 105 4.46 10.21 -22.34
N PRO A 106 5.53 10.30 -23.16
CA PRO A 106 6.20 11.58 -23.33
C PRO A 106 5.24 12.48 -24.10
N SER A 107 4.43 13.27 -23.39
CA SER A 107 3.68 14.36 -24.02
C SER A 107 3.87 15.65 -23.21
N ALA A 108 5.06 16.22 -23.36
CA ALA A 108 5.17 17.64 -23.67
C ALA A 108 5.41 17.71 -25.19
N PRO A 109 4.95 18.72 -25.96
CA PRO A 109 5.14 20.17 -25.67
C PRO A 109 4.01 21.04 -26.34
N PRO A 110 4.20 22.31 -26.78
CA PRO A 110 4.98 23.46 -26.31
C PRO A 110 4.09 24.69 -25.92
N SER A 111 4.72 25.66 -25.24
CA SER A 111 4.49 27.11 -25.28
C SER A 111 3.13 27.69 -25.74
N SER A 112 2.53 28.54 -24.89
CA SER A 112 1.91 29.78 -25.38
C SER A 112 2.89 30.95 -25.17
N PRO A 113 3.19 31.73 -26.23
CA PRO A 113 4.02 32.91 -26.18
C PRO A 113 3.20 34.17 -25.83
N GLY A 114 3.89 35.24 -25.44
CA GLY A 114 3.35 36.61 -25.34
C GLY A 114 3.09 37.00 -23.88
N GLY A 115 3.88 37.87 -23.24
CA GLY A 115 4.49 39.07 -23.78
C GLY A 115 3.53 40.24 -23.58
N GLU A 116 3.88 41.09 -22.60
CA GLU A 116 3.64 42.54 -22.60
C GLU A 116 2.16 42.98 -22.43
N ARG A 117 1.80 43.74 -21.39
CA ARG A 117 2.33 45.06 -21.01
C ARG A 117 2.17 45.35 -19.52
#